data_AF-A0AAV1XZJ5-F1
#
_entry.id   AF-A0AAV1XZJ5-F1
#
_cell.length_a   1.000
_cell.length_b   1.000
_cell.length_c   1.000
_cell.angle_alpha   90.00
_cell.angle_beta   90.00
_cell.angle_gamma   90.00
#
_symmetry.space_group_name_H-M   'P 1'
#
loop_
_entity.id
_entity.type
_entity.pdbx_description
1 polymer ?
#
loop_
_entity_poly.entity_id
_entity_poly.type
_entity_poly.pdbx_seq_one_letter_code
_entity_poly.pdbx_strand_id
1 'polypeptide(L)'
;MSTILRLFIGPAIMAAASAIVGLKGVIFQVATIQAALPTLIICFAYAKKHNIYPEIISSSIIISTCLFLPAALIYFIILQHYT
;
A
#
# COMPACT_ATOMS: atom_id res chain seq x y z
N MET A 1 -3.04 11.59 -9.89
CA MET A 1 -2.41 12.46 -8.86
C MET A 1 -2.54 11.96 -7.41
N SER A 2 -3.31 10.90 -7.09
CA SER A 2 -3.52 10.45 -5.68
C SER A 2 -2.69 9.20 -5.26
N THR A 3 -2.06 8.49 -6.21
CA THR A 3 -1.40 7.20 -5.97
C THR A 3 -0.24 7.28 -4.98
N ILE A 4 0.54 8.37 -5.04
CA ILE A 4 1.67 8.63 -4.13
C ILE A 4 1.14 8.82 -2.70
N LEU A 5 0.06 9.58 -2.55
CA LEU A 5 -0.56 9.82 -1.26
C LEU A 5 -1.05 8.51 -0.64
N ARG A 6 -1.72 7.65 -1.42
CA ARG A 6 -2.20 6.34 -0.95
C ARG A 6 -1.06 5.41 -0.55
N LEU A 7 0.08 5.45 -1.25
CA LEU A 7 1.22 4.56 -1.00
C LEU A 7 1.88 4.83 0.36
N PHE A 8 2.02 6.10 0.76
CA PHE A 8 2.64 6.45 2.04
C PHE A 8 1.62 6.58 3.18
N ILE A 9 0.43 7.12 2.88
CA ILE A 9 -0.59 7.28 3.92
C ILE A 9 -1.25 5.93 4.28
N GLY A 10 -1.37 5.00 3.33
CA GLY A 10 -1.96 3.68 3.56
C GLY A 10 -1.29 2.91 4.70
N PRO A 11 0.04 2.69 4.66
CA PRO A 11 0.78 2.03 5.73
C PRO A 11 0.77 2.82 7.04
N ALA A 12 0.86 4.16 7.00
CA ALA A 12 0.79 4.97 8.22
C ALA A 12 -0.56 4.82 8.94
N ILE A 13 -1.68 4.87 8.20
CA ILE A 13 -3.02 4.64 8.74
C ILE A 13 -3.15 3.21 9.26
N MET A 14 -2.66 2.22 8.51
CA MET A 14 -2.73 0.82 8.93
C MET A 14 -1.94 0.57 10.22
N ALA A 15 -0.74 1.15 10.36
CA ALA A 15 0.05 1.08 11.58
C ALA A 15 -0.70 1.71 12.76
N ALA A 16 -1.27 2.90 12.58
CA ALA A 16 -2.06 3.56 13.62
C ALA A 16 -3.28 2.72 14.03
N ALA A 17 -4.07 2.26 13.06
CA ALA A 17 -5.25 1.43 13.31
C ALA A 17 -4.86 0.11 13.99
N SER A 18 -3.77 -0.53 13.53
CA SER A 18 -3.28 -1.78 14.09
C SER A 18 -2.81 -1.63 15.54
N ALA A 19 -2.15 -0.51 15.86
CA ALA A 19 -1.76 -0.19 17.23
C ALA A 19 -2.98 0.05 18.14
N ILE A 20 -4.01 0.76 17.65
CA ILE A 20 -5.25 1.03 18.39
C ILE A 20 -5.98 -0.27 18.77
N VAL A 21 -6.02 -1.25 17.86
CA VAL A 21 -6.66 -2.55 18.13
C VAL A 21 -5.75 -3.55 18.87
N GLY A 22 -4.52 -3.15 19.20
CA GLY A 22 -3.59 -3.96 20.00
C GLY A 22 -2.84 -5.05 19.23
N LEU A 23 -2.74 -4.96 17.90
CA LEU A 23 -1.87 -5.86 17.12
C LEU A 23 -0.41 -5.64 17.51
N LYS A 24 0.35 -6.73 17.66
CA LYS A 24 1.77 -6.72 18.07
C LYS A 24 2.58 -7.73 17.26
N GLY A 25 3.90 -7.56 17.30
CA GLY A 25 4.84 -8.51 16.69
C GLY A 25 4.69 -8.62 15.18
N VAL A 26 4.86 -9.83 14.65
CA VAL A 26 4.82 -10.11 13.21
C VAL A 26 3.49 -9.70 12.56
N ILE A 27 2.38 -9.87 13.27
CA ILE A 27 1.03 -9.55 12.75
C ILE A 27 0.87 -8.06 12.49
N PHE A 28 1.42 -7.21 13.37
CA PHE A 28 1.46 -5.75 13.22
C PHE A 28 2.32 -5.34 12.02
N GLN A 29 3.48 -5.97 11.86
CA GLN A 29 4.38 -5.73 10.73
C GLN A 29 3.75 -6.13 9.40
N VAL A 30 3.18 -7.33 9.33
CA VAL A 30 2.55 -7.86 8.11
C VAL A 30 1.35 -7.00 7.70
N ALA A 31 0.47 -6.62 8.63
CA ALA A 31 -0.68 -5.76 8.31
C ALA A 31 -0.23 -4.42 7.70
N THR A 32 0.79 -3.80 8.29
CA THR A 32 1.32 -2.51 7.82
C THR A 32 1.99 -2.63 6.45
N ILE A 33 2.79 -3.67 6.23
CA ILE A 33 3.47 -3.91 4.94
C ILE A 33 2.47 -4.25 3.83
N GLN A 34 1.40 -4.99 4.15
CA GLN A 34 0.32 -5.28 3.20
C GLN A 34 -0.39 -4.02 2.72
N ALA A 35 -0.51 -2.99 3.56
CA ALA A 35 -1.09 -1.72 3.15
C ALA A 35 -0.21 -0.93 2.15
N ALA A 36 1.06 -1.30 1.99
CA ALA A 36 1.96 -0.70 0.99
C ALA A 36 1.86 -1.38 -0.38
N LEU A 37 1.17 -2.53 -0.50
CA LEU A 37 1.15 -3.35 -1.72
C LEU A 37 0.76 -2.56 -2.97
N PRO A 38 1.32 -2.91 -4.14
CA PRO A 38 1.04 -2.22 -5.38
C PRO A 38 -0.43 -2.40 -5.79
N THR A 39 -0.93 -1.45 -6.57
CA THR A 39 -2.30 -1.50 -7.10
C THR A 39 -2.54 -2.79 -7.88
N LEU A 40 -3.60 -3.53 -7.56
CA LEU A 40 -3.92 -4.80 -8.22
C LEU A 40 -4.27 -4.61 -9.70
N ILE A 41 -3.70 -5.45 -10.56
CA ILE A 41 -3.99 -5.48 -12.00
C ILE A 41 -5.47 -5.77 -12.31
N ILE A 42 -6.17 -6.48 -11.43
CA ILE A 42 -7.58 -6.80 -11.60
C ILE A 42 -8.48 -5.55 -11.57
N CYS A 43 -8.07 -4.50 -10.84
CA CYS A 43 -8.78 -3.22 -10.83
C CYS A 43 -8.71 -2.56 -12.21
N PHE A 44 -7.58 -2.68 -12.91
CA PHE A 44 -7.44 -2.22 -14.29
C PHE A 44 -8.31 -3.04 -15.25
N ALA A 45 -8.32 -4.37 -15.11
CA ALA A 45 -9.18 -5.23 -15.92
C ALA A 45 -10.67 -4.88 -15.74
N TYR A 46 -11.09 -4.59 -14.51
CA TYR A 46 -12.45 -4.16 -14.19
C TYR A 46 -12.76 -2.77 -14.76
N ALA A 47 -11.88 -1.80 -14.58
CA ALA A 47 -12.02 -0.46 -15.15
C ALA A 47 -12.13 -0.48 -16.67
N LYS A 48 -11.29 -1.29 -17.34
CA LYS A 48 -11.36 -1.49 -18.78
C LYS A 48 -12.69 -2.11 -19.20
N LYS A 49 -13.18 -3.11 -18.46
CA LYS A 49 -14.48 -3.76 -18.73
C LYS A 49 -15.65 -2.77 -18.64
N HIS A 50 -15.60 -1.82 -17.71
CA HIS A 50 -16.67 -0.85 -17.48
C HIS A 50 -16.40 0.54 -18.10
N ASN A 51 -15.33 0.70 -18.88
CA ASN A 51 -14.87 2.00 -19.44
C ASN A 51 -14.71 3.11 -18.37
N ILE A 52 -14.24 2.75 -17.17
CA ILE A 52 -14.00 3.68 -16.06
C ILE A 52 -12.51 4.05 -16.03
N TYR A 53 -12.15 5.16 -16.67
CA TYR A 53 -10.80 5.77 -16.66
C TYR A 53 -9.60 4.78 -16.57
N PRO A 54 -9.49 3.79 -17.48
CA PRO A 54 -8.45 2.77 -17.43
C PRO A 54 -7.03 3.35 -17.49
N GLU A 55 -6.84 4.49 -18.15
CA GLU A 55 -5.57 5.22 -18.24
C GLU A 55 -5.06 5.73 -16.88
N ILE A 56 -5.98 6.15 -16.00
CA ILE A 56 -5.64 6.61 -14.64
C ILE A 56 -5.21 5.42 -13.78
N ILE A 57 -5.90 4.28 -13.91
CA ILE A 57 -5.55 3.06 -13.16
C ILE A 57 -4.22 2.49 -13.65
N SER A 58 -3.98 2.43 -14.96
CA SER A 58 -2.71 1.98 -15.54
C SER A 58 -1.53 2.81 -15.04
N SER A 59 -1.67 4.15 -15.05
CA SER A 59 -0.64 5.06 -14.52
C SER A 59 -0.38 4.82 -13.03
N SER A 60 -1.43 4.52 -12.27
CA SER A 60 -1.30 4.21 -10.84
C SER A 60 -0.56 2.90 -10.59
N ILE A 61 -0.81 1.86 -11.40
CA ILE A 61 -0.11 0.57 -11.29
C ILE A 61 1.40 0.75 -11.52
N ILE A 62 1.79 1.51 -12.54
CA ILE A 62 3.21 1.75 -12.87
C ILE A 62 3.92 2.45 -11.70
N ILE A 63 3.32 3.54 -11.19
CA ILE A 63 3.90 4.33 -10.10
C ILE A 63 3.99 3.51 -8.80
N SER A 64 2.90 2.84 -8.41
CA SER A 64 2.88 2.02 -7.19
C SER A 64 3.86 0.87 -7.27
N THR A 65 3.98 0.19 -8.42
CA THR A 65 4.90 -0.94 -8.58
C THR A 65 6.35 -0.50 -8.47
N CYS A 66 6.70 0.66 -9.04
CA CYS A 66 8.05 1.22 -8.96
C CYS A 66 8.45 1.57 -7.51
N LEU A 67 7.52 2.17 -6.76
CA LEU A 67 7.77 2.68 -5.42
C LEU A 67 7.44 1.70 -4.29
N PHE A 68 6.82 0.56 -4.59
CA PHE A 68 6.37 -0.42 -3.59
C PHE A 68 7.53 -0.94 -2.73
N LEU A 69 8.57 -1.48 -3.37
CA LEU A 69 9.68 -2.11 -2.66
C LEU A 69 10.42 -1.14 -1.72
N PRO A 70 10.83 0.07 -2.15
CA PRO A 70 11.50 1.00 -1.24
C PRO A 70 10.57 1.45 -0.10
N ALA A 71 9.28 1.70 -0.37
CA ALA A 71 8.33 2.07 0.67
C ALA A 71 8.15 0.94 1.69
N ALA A 72 7.93 -0.30 1.24
CA ALA A 72 7.77 -1.46 2.10
C ALA A 72 9.01 -1.71 2.97
N LEU A 73 10.22 -1.55 2.42
CA LEU A 73 11.47 -1.67 3.18
C LEU A 73 11.60 -0.59 4.24
N ILE A 74 11.27 0.67 3.93
CA ILE A 74 11.30 1.76 4.91
C ILE A 74 10.38 1.44 6.09
N TYR A 75 9.13 1.02 5.83
CA TYR A 75 8.21 0.63 6.90
C TYR A 75 8.70 -0.61 7.66
N PHE A 76 9.24 -1.61 6.97
CA PHE A 76 9.79 -2.80 7.62
C PHE A 76 10.94 -2.45 8.58
N ILE A 77 11.91 -1.64 8.14
CA ILE A 77 13.05 -1.21 8.96
C ILE A 77 12.57 -0.41 10.18
N ILE A 78 11.64 0.53 9.97
CA ILE A 78 11.06 1.32 11.07
C ILE A 78 10.38 0.37 12.07
N LEU A 79 9.49 -0.51 11.62
CA LEU A 79 8.72 -1.39 12.49
C LEU A 79 9.58 -2.43 13.20
N GLN A 80 10.63 -2.94 12.54
CA GLN A 80 11.61 -3.84 13.15
C GLN A 80 12.39 -3.15 14.27
N HIS A 81 12.62 -1.84 14.19
CA HIS A 81 13.30 -1.10 15.25
C HIS A 81 12.46 -0.95 16.53
N TYR A 82 11.12 -0.93 16.42
CA TYR A 82 10.20 -0.72 17.54
C TYR A 82 9.60 -2.01 18.14
N THR A 83 9.91 -3.18 17.59
CA THR A 83 9.38 -4.49 18.01
C THR A 83 10.46 -5.34 18.61
#